data_AF-A0A9R0I2U9-F1
#
_entry.id   AF-A0A9R0I2U9-F1
#
_cell.length_a   1.000
_cell.length_b   1.000
_cell.length_c   1.000
_cell.angle_alpha   90.00
_cell.angle_beta   90.00
_cell.angle_gamma   90.00
#
_symmetry.space_group_name_H-M   'P 1'
#
loop_
_entity.id
_entity.type
_entity.pdbx_description
1 polymer ?
#
loop_
_entity_poly.entity_id
_entity_poly.type
_entity_poly.pdbx_seq_one_letter_code
_entity_poly.pdbx_strand_id
1 'polypeptide(L)'
;MQEGSLRCDVNISVRPRGQVEFGTKVEIKNLNSFSAISRAIDYEITRQVQLHNQGLAYQIVQETRLWEEGAQKTVTMRKKEGLADYRYFPEPDLPEVTLTKEYIEDIRDSLPEIPELKRRRYEQMGLSMQDVIFLANDVNVAEFFDATLSKGADMKLAANWIMGDIAAYMKNEKVSINEIKLTPDELAELIDSIKKGTISGKIGKEV
;
A
#
# COMPACT_ATOMS: atom_id res chain seq x y z
N MET A 1 -5.27 -6.62 5.24
CA MET A 1 -5.38 -6.76 6.71
C MET A 1 -6.74 -7.28 7.16
N GLN A 2 -7.85 -6.81 6.58
CA GLN A 2 -9.20 -7.27 6.96
C GLN A 2 -9.38 -8.80 6.83
N GLU A 3 -8.75 -9.42 5.82
CA GLU A 3 -8.74 -10.89 5.65
C GLU A 3 -7.60 -11.59 6.40
N GLY A 4 -6.79 -10.86 7.18
CA GLY A 4 -5.67 -11.41 7.96
C GLY A 4 -4.41 -11.77 7.15
N SER A 5 -4.40 -11.56 5.84
CA SER A 5 -3.28 -11.85 4.91
C SER A 5 -2.05 -10.95 5.09
N LEU A 6 -2.23 -9.79 5.73
CA LEU A 6 -1.14 -8.88 6.11
C LEU A 6 -1.29 -8.55 7.59
N ARG A 7 -0.21 -8.74 8.35
CA ARG A 7 -0.11 -8.39 9.77
C ARG A 7 1.06 -7.45 10.00
N CYS A 8 0.91 -6.54 10.95
CA CYS A 8 1.93 -5.56 11.28
C CYS A 8 1.97 -5.36 12.80
N ASP A 9 3.17 -5.50 13.37
CA ASP A 9 3.49 -5.08 14.72
C ASP A 9 4.31 -3.78 14.65
N VAL A 10 4.02 -2.84 15.53
CA VAL A 10 4.62 -1.50 15.51
C VAL A 10 5.58 -1.34 16.67
N ASN A 11 6.81 -0.90 16.40
CA ASN A 11 7.84 -0.68 17.40
C ASN A 11 8.17 0.82 17.46
N ILE A 12 7.95 1.47 18.62
CA ILE A 12 8.09 2.92 18.79
C ILE A 12 8.97 3.24 19.98
N SER A 13 9.88 4.18 19.78
CA SER A 13 10.60 4.91 20.83
C SER A 13 10.73 6.36 20.41
N VAL A 14 10.50 7.30 21.31
CA VAL A 14 10.82 8.72 21.09
C VAL A 14 12.16 9.07 21.74
N ARG A 15 12.82 10.12 21.25
CA ARG A 15 14.01 10.68 21.87
C ARG A 15 14.07 12.21 21.72
N PRO A 16 14.65 12.93 22.70
CA PRO A 16 14.97 14.35 22.56
C PRO A 16 15.81 14.64 21.31
N ARG A 17 15.56 15.79 20.68
CA ARG A 17 16.38 16.25 19.55
C ARG A 17 17.83 16.47 20.00
N GLY A 18 18.78 16.00 19.20
CA GLY A 18 20.21 16.08 19.51
C GLY A 18 20.75 14.89 20.31
N GLN A 19 19.89 14.03 20.88
CA GLN A 19 20.33 12.81 21.54
C GLN A 19 20.62 11.70 20.51
N VAL A 20 21.79 11.07 20.62
CA VAL A 20 22.23 9.98 19.74
C VAL A 20 21.63 8.64 20.16
N GLU A 21 21.47 8.42 21.46
CA GLU A 21 20.91 7.18 22.00
C GLU A 21 19.41 7.04 21.70
N PHE A 22 18.96 5.80 21.52
CA PHE A 22 17.54 5.49 21.35
C PHE A 22 16.82 5.49 22.71
N GLY A 23 15.56 5.93 22.71
CA GLY A 23 14.70 5.82 23.90
C GLY A 23 14.21 4.39 24.14
N THR A 24 13.49 4.20 25.24
CA THR A 24 12.90 2.89 25.56
C THR A 24 11.84 2.51 24.52
N LYS A 25 11.98 1.30 23.96
CA LYS A 25 11.10 0.78 22.93
C LYS A 25 9.81 0.18 23.51
N VAL A 26 8.68 0.56 22.93
CA VAL A 26 7.37 -0.04 23.14
C VAL A 26 6.93 -0.75 21.86
N GLU A 27 6.39 -1.96 22.01
CA GLU A 27 5.86 -2.76 20.90
C GLU A 27 4.33 -2.79 20.97
N ILE A 28 3.65 -2.35 19.93
CA ILE A 28 2.19 -2.39 19.80
C ILE A 28 1.80 -3.54 18.88
N LYS A 29 0.96 -4.43 19.36
CA LYS A 29 0.43 -5.58 18.60
C LYS A 29 -1.07 -5.43 18.33
N ASN A 30 -1.57 -6.33 17.48
CA ASN A 30 -3.00 -6.47 17.14
C ASN A 30 -3.58 -5.23 16.42
N LEU A 31 -2.85 -4.75 15.42
CA LEU A 31 -3.30 -3.67 14.53
C LEU A 31 -3.92 -4.31 13.29
N ASN A 32 -5.19 -4.01 13.01
CA ASN A 32 -5.97 -4.70 11.98
C ASN A 32 -6.27 -3.84 10.73
N SER A 33 -5.81 -2.59 10.71
CA SER A 33 -5.93 -1.71 9.54
C SER A 33 -4.80 -0.69 9.49
N PHE A 34 -4.50 -0.14 8.32
CA PHE A 34 -3.57 0.97 8.17
C PHE A 34 -3.98 2.18 9.01
N SER A 35 -5.29 2.44 9.13
CA SER A 35 -5.81 3.54 9.94
C SER A 35 -5.55 3.31 11.44
N ALA A 36 -5.69 2.07 11.92
CA ALA A 36 -5.37 1.70 13.30
C ALA A 36 -3.87 1.79 13.57
N ILE A 37 -3.03 1.38 12.61
CA ILE A 37 -1.57 1.56 12.68
C ILE A 37 -1.22 3.03 12.87
N SER A 38 -1.74 3.92 12.02
CA SER A 38 -1.47 5.37 12.12
C SER A 38 -1.91 5.92 13.48
N ARG A 39 -3.15 5.64 13.91
CA ARG A 39 -3.68 6.15 15.18
C ARG A 39 -2.91 5.63 16.39
N ALA A 40 -2.51 4.36 16.36
CA ALA A 40 -1.70 3.76 17.42
C ALA A 40 -0.30 4.41 17.51
N ILE A 41 0.31 4.71 16.35
CA ILE A 41 1.59 5.43 16.29
C ILE A 41 1.44 6.82 16.90
N ASP A 42 0.47 7.60 16.44
CA ASP A 42 0.26 8.98 16.90
C ASP A 42 -0.04 9.03 18.40
N TYR A 43 -0.87 8.11 18.90
CA TYR A 43 -1.18 8.00 20.32
C TYR A 43 0.08 7.67 21.14
N GLU A 44 0.86 6.68 20.73
CA GLU A 44 2.01 6.24 21.50
C GLU A 44 3.15 7.26 21.49
N ILE A 45 3.36 7.95 20.36
CA ILE A 45 4.29 9.10 20.30
C ILE A 45 3.85 10.16 21.31
N THR A 46 2.56 10.55 21.28
CA THR A 46 2.02 11.57 22.19
C THR A 46 2.19 11.17 23.66
N ARG A 47 1.87 9.92 24.00
CA ARG A 47 2.02 9.36 25.35
C ARG A 47 3.47 9.45 25.82
N GLN A 48 4.42 8.96 25.02
CA GLN A 48 5.83 8.95 25.42
C GLN A 48 6.38 10.38 25.55
N VAL A 49 6.04 11.29 24.63
CA VAL A 49 6.44 12.70 24.72
C VAL A 49 5.89 13.37 25.97
N GLN A 50 4.62 13.13 26.33
CA GLN A 50 4.02 13.66 27.55
C GLN A 50 4.76 13.16 28.81
N LEU A 51 5.07 11.86 28.88
CA LEU A 51 5.83 11.29 29.99
C LEU A 51 7.24 11.89 30.10
N HIS A 52 7.93 12.12 28.97
CA HIS A 52 9.20 12.82 28.97
C HIS A 52 9.07 14.26 29.49
N ASN A 53 8.09 15.03 29.02
CA ASN A 53 7.88 16.41 29.42
C ASN A 53 7.51 16.57 30.90
N GLN A 54 6.86 15.55 31.49
CA GLN A 54 6.49 15.53 32.92
C GLN A 54 7.62 15.02 33.83
N GLY A 55 8.79 14.66 33.28
CA GLY A 55 9.88 14.03 34.04
C GLY A 55 9.58 12.59 34.46
N LEU A 56 8.56 11.96 33.87
CA LEU A 56 8.10 10.59 34.16
C LEU A 56 8.62 9.57 33.13
N ALA A 57 9.72 9.88 32.44
CA ALA A 57 10.31 9.02 31.41
C ALA A 57 10.65 7.60 31.93
N TYR A 58 10.97 7.48 33.22
CA TYR A 58 11.23 6.19 33.88
C TYR A 58 10.02 5.24 33.88
N GLN A 59 8.82 5.75 33.62
CA GLN A 59 7.61 4.93 33.47
C GLN A 59 7.49 4.29 32.08
N ILE A 60 8.26 4.76 31.09
CA ILE A 60 8.35 4.14 29.77
C ILE A 60 9.29 2.94 29.90
N VAL A 61 8.69 1.78 30.13
CA VAL A 61 9.38 0.50 30.21
C VAL A 61 9.23 -0.28 28.90
N GLN A 62 10.16 -1.21 28.66
CA GLN A 62 10.04 -2.09 27.51
C GLN A 62 8.87 -3.06 27.72
N GLU A 63 7.80 -2.88 26.97
CA GLU A 63 6.56 -3.62 27.12
C GLU A 63 5.88 -3.88 25.78
N THR A 64 5.02 -4.89 25.77
CA THR A 64 4.08 -5.13 24.69
C THR A 64 2.74 -4.51 25.08
N ARG A 65 2.24 -3.62 24.23
CA ARG A 65 0.94 -2.98 24.34
C ARG A 65 0.01 -3.50 23.26
N LEU A 66 -1.30 -3.41 23.51
CA LEU A 66 -2.34 -3.69 22.54
C LEU A 66 -3.03 -2.38 22.15
N TRP A 67 -3.47 -2.30 20.91
CA TRP A 67 -4.34 -1.23 20.46
C TRP A 67 -5.80 -1.57 20.75
N GLU A 68 -6.47 -0.74 21.55
CA GLU A 68 -7.91 -0.84 21.80
C GLU A 68 -8.67 0.11 20.87
N GLU A 69 -9.34 -0.44 19.86
CA GLU A 69 -10.07 0.36 18.87
C GLU A 69 -11.23 1.14 19.48
N GLY A 70 -11.98 0.58 20.44
CA GLY A 70 -13.11 1.30 21.06
C GLY A 70 -12.68 2.53 21.84
N ALA A 71 -11.54 2.46 22.53
CA ALA A 71 -11.03 3.53 23.39
C ALA A 71 -9.95 4.39 22.71
N GLN A 72 -9.52 4.04 21.50
CA GLN A 72 -8.48 4.71 20.71
C GLN A 72 -7.20 4.95 21.53
N LYS A 73 -6.75 3.93 22.26
CA LYS A 73 -5.58 4.00 23.15
C LYS A 73 -4.76 2.71 23.11
N THR A 74 -3.47 2.83 23.46
CA THR A 74 -2.64 1.66 23.74
C THR A 74 -2.81 1.23 25.20
N VAL A 75 -2.93 -0.06 25.46
CA VAL A 75 -3.00 -0.65 26.82
C VAL A 75 -1.88 -1.63 27.05
N THR A 76 -1.30 -1.65 28.26
CA THR A 76 -0.24 -2.61 28.61
C THR A 76 -0.81 -4.02 28.61
N MET A 77 -0.18 -4.93 27.87
CA MET A 77 -0.49 -6.36 27.93
C MET A 77 0.50 -7.08 28.84
N ARG A 78 1.79 -6.94 28.55
CA ARG A 78 2.87 -7.60 29.29
C ARG A 78 4.09 -6.69 29.35
N LYS A 79 4.63 -6.52 30.55
CA LYS A 79 5.97 -5.93 30.74
C LYS A 79 7.03 -6.98 30.40
N LYS A 80 8.03 -6.63 29.60
CA LYS A 80 9.15 -7.54 29.33
C LYS A 80 10.09 -7.48 30.54
N GLU A 81 10.13 -8.57 31.31
CA GLU A 81 11.08 -8.73 32.43
C GLU A 81 12.50 -9.14 31.95
N GLY A 82 12.69 -9.26 30.63
CA GLY A 82 13.95 -9.61 29.97
C GLY A 82 13.75 -9.90 28.48
N LEU A 83 14.82 -10.27 27.77
CA LEU A 83 14.72 -10.85 26.44
C LEU A 83 14.31 -12.32 26.56
N ALA A 84 13.36 -12.77 25.74
CA ALA A 84 13.03 -14.19 25.67
C ALA A 84 14.20 -14.93 25.00
N ASP A 85 14.71 -15.96 25.68
CA ASP A 85 15.69 -16.86 25.07
C ASP A 85 14.96 -17.85 24.16
N TYR A 86 14.96 -17.53 22.86
CA TYR A 86 14.35 -18.37 21.83
C TYR A 86 15.18 -19.62 21.53
N ARG A 87 16.42 -19.72 22.06
CA ARG A 87 17.34 -20.86 21.85
C ARG A 87 17.43 -21.23 20.36
N TYR A 88 17.68 -20.25 19.50
CA TYR A 88 17.81 -20.49 18.06
C TYR A 88 18.90 -21.52 17.77
N PHE A 89 18.56 -22.55 17.01
CA PHE A 89 19.48 -23.54 16.45
C PHE A 89 19.03 -23.89 15.02
N PRO A 90 19.93 -24.35 14.13
CA PRO A 90 19.54 -24.84 12.82
C PRO A 90 18.56 -25.99 12.93
N GLU A 91 17.46 -25.94 12.19
CA GLU A 91 16.45 -27.01 12.15
C GLU A 91 17.09 -28.30 11.62
N PRO A 92 17.26 -29.36 12.45
CA PRO A 92 17.97 -30.58 12.04
C PRO A 92 17.22 -31.40 10.99
N ASP A 93 15.89 -31.26 10.93
CA ASP A 93 15.06 -32.04 10.01
C ASP A 93 14.98 -31.42 8.61
N LEU A 94 15.44 -30.17 8.45
CA LEU A 94 15.44 -29.46 7.17
C LEU A 94 16.86 -29.28 6.63
N PRO A 95 17.17 -29.80 5.43
CA PRO A 95 18.43 -29.50 4.78
C PRO A 95 18.51 -28.00 4.44
N GLU A 96 19.74 -27.52 4.26
CA GLU A 96 19.96 -26.14 3.83
C GLU A 96 19.31 -25.87 2.46
N VAL A 97 18.59 -24.76 2.37
CA VAL A 97 17.96 -24.32 1.12
C VAL A 97 19.02 -23.63 0.27
N THR A 98 19.47 -24.31 -0.79
CA THR A 98 20.38 -23.73 -1.78
C THR A 98 19.58 -23.19 -2.97
N LEU A 99 19.68 -21.88 -3.23
CA LEU A 99 19.09 -21.23 -4.39
C LEU A 99 20.15 -21.11 -5.49
N THR A 100 19.92 -21.73 -6.65
CA THR A 100 20.83 -21.62 -7.79
C THR A 100 20.74 -20.24 -8.42
N LYS A 101 21.77 -19.83 -9.17
CA LYS A 101 21.73 -18.55 -9.89
C LYS A 101 20.63 -18.56 -10.94
N GLU A 102 20.49 -19.68 -11.65
CA GLU A 102 19.47 -19.87 -12.67
C GLU A 102 18.06 -19.65 -12.08
N TYR A 103 17.77 -20.22 -10.91
CA TYR A 103 16.49 -20.02 -10.22
C TYR A 103 16.24 -18.54 -9.86
N ILE A 104 17.28 -17.82 -9.41
CA ILE A 104 17.17 -16.40 -9.07
C ILE A 104 16.94 -15.55 -10.33
N GLU A 105 17.63 -15.84 -11.43
CA GLU A 105 17.46 -15.12 -12.69
C GLU A 105 16.08 -15.40 -13.29
N ASP A 106 15.60 -16.65 -13.26
CA ASP A 106 14.25 -17.00 -13.72
C ASP A 106 13.16 -16.21 -12.96
N ILE A 107 13.30 -16.09 -11.63
CA ILE A 107 12.38 -15.26 -10.83
C ILE A 107 12.50 -13.80 -11.24
N ARG A 108 13.73 -13.27 -11.36
CA ARG A 108 13.96 -11.87 -11.72
C ARG A 108 13.32 -11.53 -13.06
N ASP A 109 13.44 -12.40 -14.05
CA ASP A 109 12.86 -12.23 -15.38
C ASP A 109 11.33 -12.37 -15.38
N SER A 110 10.76 -13.09 -14.41
CA SER A 110 9.32 -13.21 -14.23
C SER A 110 8.65 -12.05 -13.47
N LEU A 111 9.45 -11.18 -12.82
CA LEU A 111 8.89 -10.10 -12.01
C LEU A 111 8.19 -9.06 -12.90
N PRO A 112 6.94 -8.66 -12.56
CA PRO A 112 6.29 -7.56 -13.26
C PRO A 112 6.98 -6.23 -12.98
N GLU A 113 6.69 -5.24 -13.82
CA GLU A 113 7.13 -3.85 -13.59
C GLU A 113 6.69 -3.38 -12.20
N ILE A 114 7.66 -3.05 -11.34
CA ILE A 114 7.36 -2.62 -9.97
C ILE A 114 6.59 -1.28 -9.98
N PRO A 115 5.68 -1.04 -9.00
CA PRO A 115 4.81 0.13 -9.02
C PRO A 115 5.54 1.48 -9.12
N GLU A 116 6.73 1.61 -8.51
CA GLU A 116 7.51 2.85 -8.59
C GLU A 116 8.00 3.15 -10.01
N LEU A 117 8.51 2.14 -10.73
CA LEU A 117 8.96 2.31 -12.11
C LEU A 117 7.77 2.64 -13.02
N LYS A 118 6.64 1.95 -12.82
CA LYS A 118 5.41 2.22 -13.57
C LYS A 118 4.93 3.67 -13.38
N ARG A 119 4.93 4.16 -12.14
CA ARG A 119 4.58 5.57 -11.84
C ARG A 119 5.50 6.55 -12.55
N ARG A 120 6.82 6.34 -12.47
CA ARG A 120 7.81 7.18 -13.17
C ARG A 120 7.62 7.15 -14.69
N ARG A 121 7.29 5.99 -15.27
CA ARG A 121 6.98 5.86 -16.69
C ARG A 121 5.76 6.71 -17.06
N TYR A 122 4.67 6.62 -16.31
CA TYR A 122 3.47 7.44 -16.53
C TYR A 122 3.74 8.95 -16.39
N GLU A 123 4.56 9.36 -15.42
CA GLU A 123 5.00 10.77 -15.30
C GLU A 123 5.80 11.23 -16.52
N GLN A 124 6.74 10.42 -17.00
CA GLN A 124 7.53 10.71 -18.21
C GLN A 124 6.68 10.80 -19.48
N MET A 125 5.53 10.13 -19.49
CA MET A 125 4.55 10.21 -20.57
C MET A 125 3.73 11.51 -20.53
N GLY A 126 3.88 12.32 -19.48
CA GLY A 126 3.24 13.64 -19.35
C GLY A 126 1.91 13.62 -18.58
N LEU A 127 1.63 12.56 -17.83
CA LEU A 127 0.52 12.52 -16.88
C LEU A 127 0.87 13.30 -15.61
N SER A 128 -0.14 13.91 -14.98
CA SER A 128 0.06 14.58 -13.70
C SER A 128 0.31 13.55 -12.60
N MET A 129 1.01 13.95 -11.53
CA MET A 129 1.24 13.06 -10.39
C MET A 129 -0.07 12.56 -9.75
N GLN A 130 -1.15 13.36 -9.83
CA GLN A 130 -2.47 12.93 -9.35
C GLN A 130 -3.02 11.76 -10.18
N ASP A 131 -2.95 11.87 -11.51
CA ASP A 131 -3.43 10.83 -12.43
C ASP A 131 -2.59 9.56 -12.31
N VAL A 132 -1.27 9.72 -12.20
CA VAL A 132 -0.30 8.63 -12.03
C VAL A 132 -0.61 7.82 -10.77
N ILE A 133 -0.87 8.50 -9.65
CA ILE A 133 -1.21 7.82 -8.40
C ILE A 133 -2.49 7.01 -8.56
N PHE A 134 -3.52 7.56 -9.20
CA PHE A 134 -4.76 6.82 -9.43
C PHE A 134 -4.53 5.58 -10.30
N LEU A 135 -3.93 5.76 -11.48
CA LEU A 135 -3.78 4.72 -12.49
C LEU A 135 -2.82 3.61 -12.06
N ALA A 136 -1.81 3.91 -11.25
CA ALA A 136 -0.79 2.95 -10.83
C ALA A 136 -0.96 2.39 -9.40
N ASN A 137 -2.01 2.78 -8.68
CA ASN A 137 -2.27 2.25 -7.34
C ASN A 137 -2.92 0.87 -7.34
N ASP A 138 -3.70 0.56 -8.37
CA ASP A 138 -4.31 -0.75 -8.59
C ASP A 138 -3.64 -1.40 -9.81
N VAL A 139 -3.13 -2.62 -9.63
CA VAL A 139 -2.44 -3.36 -10.68
C VAL A 139 -3.36 -3.63 -11.87
N ASN A 140 -4.63 -3.94 -11.62
CA ASN A 140 -5.58 -4.25 -12.68
C ASN A 140 -5.93 -2.99 -13.49
N VAL A 141 -6.07 -1.84 -12.82
CA VAL A 141 -6.30 -0.55 -13.49
C VAL A 141 -5.09 -0.16 -14.34
N ALA A 142 -3.89 -0.38 -13.81
CA ALA A 142 -2.65 -0.13 -14.53
C ALA A 142 -2.52 -1.02 -15.78
N GLU A 143 -2.81 -2.32 -15.66
CA GLU A 143 -2.79 -3.27 -16.77
C GLU A 143 -3.83 -2.93 -17.83
N PHE A 144 -5.06 -2.59 -17.43
CA PHE A 144 -6.11 -2.16 -18.34
C PHE A 144 -5.70 -0.90 -19.11
N PHE A 145 -5.14 0.09 -18.42
CA PHE A 145 -4.65 1.32 -19.05
C PHE A 145 -3.51 1.04 -20.03
N ASP A 146 -2.47 0.30 -19.62
CA ASP A 146 -1.36 -0.09 -20.48
C ASP A 146 -1.85 -0.86 -21.73
N ALA A 147 -2.81 -1.77 -21.55
CA ALA A 147 -3.43 -2.51 -22.64
C ALA A 147 -4.18 -1.57 -23.61
N THR A 148 -4.98 -0.63 -23.10
CA THR A 148 -5.67 0.36 -23.94
C THR A 148 -4.69 1.24 -24.72
N LEU A 149 -3.58 1.65 -24.11
CA LEU A 149 -2.53 2.41 -24.80
C LEU A 149 -1.85 1.58 -25.90
N SER A 150 -1.61 0.29 -25.66
CA SER A 150 -1.00 -0.60 -26.66
C SER A 150 -1.83 -0.73 -27.95
N LYS A 151 -3.13 -0.44 -27.87
CA LYS A 151 -4.08 -0.42 -28.99
C LYS A 151 -4.13 0.92 -29.74
N GLY A 152 -3.30 1.89 -29.34
CA GLY A 152 -3.18 3.18 -30.02
C GLY A 152 -4.13 4.26 -29.48
N ALA A 153 -4.78 4.03 -28.34
CA ALA A 153 -5.63 5.03 -27.70
C ALA A 153 -4.83 6.29 -27.33
N ASP A 154 -5.50 7.44 -27.38
CA ASP A 154 -4.92 8.67 -26.87
C ASP A 154 -4.75 8.61 -25.36
N MET A 155 -3.53 8.82 -24.90
CA MET A 155 -3.15 8.64 -23.49
C MET A 155 -3.97 9.49 -22.52
N LYS A 156 -4.19 10.77 -22.84
CA LYS A 156 -4.93 11.67 -21.95
C LYS A 156 -6.41 11.30 -21.93
N LEU A 157 -6.97 10.96 -23.09
CA LEU A 157 -8.37 10.52 -23.14
C LEU A 157 -8.57 9.20 -22.40
N ALA A 158 -7.69 8.22 -22.57
CA ALA A 158 -7.75 6.94 -21.86
C ALA A 158 -7.68 7.14 -20.35
N ALA A 159 -6.74 7.96 -19.86
CA ALA A 159 -6.65 8.31 -18.45
C ALA A 159 -7.96 8.94 -17.95
N ASN A 160 -8.51 9.93 -18.67
CA ASN A 160 -9.74 10.62 -18.27
C ASN A 160 -10.96 9.69 -18.23
N TRP A 161 -11.10 8.77 -19.19
CA TRP A 161 -12.19 7.79 -19.21
C TRP A 161 -12.11 6.82 -18.04
N ILE A 162 -10.90 6.31 -17.75
CA ILE A 162 -10.67 5.38 -16.66
C ILE A 162 -10.93 6.05 -15.30
N MET A 163 -10.37 7.24 -15.09
CA MET A 163 -10.50 7.99 -13.82
C MET A 163 -11.90 8.60 -13.62
N GLY A 164 -12.63 8.85 -14.70
CA GLY A 164 -13.95 9.45 -14.69
C GLY A 164 -15.06 8.40 -14.70
N ASP A 165 -15.59 8.13 -15.89
CA ASP A 165 -16.81 7.34 -16.09
C ASP A 165 -16.63 5.88 -15.66
N ILE A 166 -15.50 5.24 -15.98
CA ILE A 166 -15.25 3.84 -15.60
C ILE A 166 -15.08 3.73 -14.08
N ALA A 167 -14.34 4.63 -13.44
CA ALA A 167 -14.22 4.68 -11.98
C ALA A 167 -15.57 4.89 -11.28
N ALA A 168 -16.42 5.76 -11.84
CA ALA A 168 -17.77 5.97 -11.32
C ALA A 168 -18.63 4.71 -11.46
N TYR A 169 -18.56 4.01 -12.60
CA TYR A 169 -19.25 2.75 -12.82
C TYR A 169 -18.79 1.66 -11.84
N MET A 170 -17.47 1.42 -11.74
CA MET A 170 -16.88 0.47 -10.79
C MET A 170 -17.36 0.72 -9.35
N LYS A 171 -17.41 1.99 -8.95
CA LYS A 171 -17.88 2.38 -7.61
C LYS A 171 -19.37 2.12 -7.40
N ASN A 172 -20.20 2.43 -8.40
CA ASN A 172 -21.66 2.28 -8.31
C ASN A 172 -22.07 0.80 -8.27
N GLU A 173 -21.49 0.00 -9.15
CA GLU A 173 -21.76 -1.44 -9.25
C GLU A 173 -20.96 -2.27 -8.24
N LYS A 174 -20.00 -1.64 -7.53
CA LYS A 174 -19.08 -2.28 -6.57
C LYS A 174 -18.29 -3.43 -7.19
N VAL A 175 -17.81 -3.21 -8.40
CA VAL A 175 -17.00 -4.15 -9.18
C VAL A 175 -15.60 -3.60 -9.42
N SER A 176 -14.65 -4.49 -9.62
CA SER A 176 -13.29 -4.17 -10.07
C SER A 176 -13.23 -4.01 -11.59
N ILE A 177 -12.14 -3.45 -12.10
CA ILE A 177 -11.97 -3.22 -13.53
C ILE A 177 -11.89 -4.51 -14.36
N ASN A 178 -11.58 -5.65 -13.73
CA ASN A 178 -11.57 -6.95 -14.42
C ASN A 178 -12.96 -7.60 -14.49
N GLU A 179 -13.92 -7.08 -13.73
CA GLU A 179 -15.30 -7.59 -13.66
C GLU A 179 -16.25 -6.80 -14.57
N ILE A 180 -15.79 -5.67 -15.13
CA ILE A 180 -16.57 -4.92 -16.12
C ILE A 180 -16.52 -5.65 -17.47
N LYS A 181 -17.56 -5.47 -18.28
CA LYS A 181 -17.63 -6.07 -19.63
C LYS A 181 -16.78 -5.32 -20.66
N LEU A 182 -16.48 -4.05 -20.40
CA LEU A 182 -15.70 -3.20 -21.28
C LEU A 182 -14.26 -3.71 -21.35
N THR A 183 -13.77 -3.96 -22.56
CA THR A 183 -12.41 -4.41 -22.81
C THR A 183 -11.47 -3.24 -23.15
N PRO A 184 -10.15 -3.40 -23.01
CA PRO A 184 -9.19 -2.38 -23.41
C PRO A 184 -9.28 -2.00 -24.90
N ASP A 185 -9.64 -2.96 -25.76
CA ASP A 185 -9.78 -2.80 -27.20
C ASP A 185 -11.00 -1.93 -27.53
N GLU A 186 -12.16 -2.23 -26.93
CA GLU A 186 -13.39 -1.44 -27.10
C GLU A 186 -13.20 0.00 -26.60
N LEU A 187 -12.49 0.19 -25.48
CA LEU A 187 -12.19 1.55 -25.00
C LEU A 187 -11.29 2.30 -26.00
N ALA A 188 -10.30 1.64 -26.60
CA ALA A 188 -9.45 2.26 -27.61
C ALA A 188 -10.24 2.68 -28.87
N GLU A 189 -11.17 1.83 -29.33
CA GLU A 189 -12.07 2.13 -30.46
C GLU A 189 -13.03 3.30 -30.15
N LEU A 190 -13.57 3.34 -28.93
CA LEU A 190 -14.39 4.45 -28.46
C LEU A 190 -13.61 5.77 -28.49
N ILE A 191 -12.39 5.76 -27.95
CA ILE A 191 -11.50 6.93 -27.91
C ILE A 191 -11.14 7.39 -29.32
N ASP A 192 -10.84 6.46 -30.23
CA ASP A 192 -10.53 6.77 -31.63
C ASP A 192 -11.74 7.39 -32.35
N SER A 193 -12.94 6.86 -32.14
CA SER A 193 -14.19 7.39 -32.70
C SER A 193 -14.49 8.82 -32.19
N ILE A 194 -14.20 9.11 -30.92
CA ILE A 194 -14.31 10.46 -30.36
C ILE A 194 -13.26 11.38 -30.98
N LYS A 195 -12.01 10.91 -31.11
CA LYS A 195 -10.90 11.70 -31.65
C LYS A 195 -11.10 12.05 -33.12
N LYS A 196 -11.71 11.15 -33.90
CA LYS A 196 -12.13 11.39 -35.30
C LYS A 196 -13.35 12.29 -35.43
N GLY A 197 -14.02 12.63 -34.33
CA GLY A 197 -15.25 13.42 -34.33
C GLY A 197 -16.48 12.65 -34.84
N THR A 198 -16.38 11.32 -34.99
CA THR A 198 -17.48 10.45 -35.41
C THR A 198 -18.59 10.44 -34.38
N ILE A 199 -18.22 10.47 -33.10
CA ILE A 199 -19.15 10.64 -31.98
C ILE A 199 -18.65 11.75 -31.05
N SER A 200 -19.59 12.44 -30.40
CA SER A 200 -19.24 13.39 -29.34
C SER A 200 -18.93 12.65 -28.04
N GLY A 201 -18.13 13.25 -27.15
CA GLY A 201 -17.89 12.67 -25.82
C GLY A 201 -19.17 12.48 -24.99
N LYS A 202 -20.26 13.20 -25.29
CA LYS A 202 -21.57 12.97 -24.67
C LYS A 202 -22.19 11.67 -25.14
N ILE A 203 -22.19 11.44 -26.46
CA ILE A 203 -22.70 10.20 -27.07
C ILE A 203 -21.85 9.01 -26.60
N GLY A 204 -20.53 9.19 -26.52
CA GLY A 204 -19.64 8.14 -26.03
C GLY A 204 -19.93 7.68 -24.59
N LYS A 205 -20.58 8.51 -23.75
CA LYS A 205 -21.00 8.13 -22.39
C LYS A 205 -22.33 7.38 -22.36
N GLU A 206 -23.10 7.46 -23.44
CA GLU A 206 -24.39 6.77 -23.58
C GLU A 206 -24.23 5.38 -24.20
N VAL A 207 -23.12 5.13 -24.90
CA VAL A 207 -22.68 3.83 -25.45
C VAL A 207 -22.03 3.01 -24.35
#